data_AF-A0A352T381-F1
#
_entry.id   AF-A0A352T381-F1
#
_cell.length_a   1.000
_cell.length_b   1.000
_cell.length_c   1.000
_cell.angle_alpha   90.00
_cell.angle_beta   90.00
_cell.angle_gamma   90.00
#
_symmetry.space_group_name_H-M   'P 1'
#
loop_
_entity.id
_entity.type
_entity.pdbx_description
1 polymer ?
#
loop_
_entity_poly.entity_id
_entity_poly.type
_entity_poly.pdbx_seq_one_letter_code
_entity_poly.pdbx_strand_id
1 'polypeptide(L)'
;MRKMFLKRDWKNIKDVFLDNNEVLLNDNYKDFKIELVYSPAVDVPFTFGNEVFLRITDSLNNVYEYDVVFTSDYEYMYNLISDKFTQFECDYIENNAKTVLQIKEELHKQELEKQQKKEEKHLDEFNNYIATGDINFLADCKEYWQEKKNLANTLKNYLLCEVNACATSQLKIAFVLKVVYDKELYRVDDYKNIYDYAYDNFNIARGTVSNWLKVVDNFGVLNNETGFYSLDDRLKNFSITQLILVRGLTIEQIEQNNITSDMTTRDIKKIVADELKLKKIASTVTTDTVSDIPENPEDIEELYADCDKADVITDSNNQANNYDVHSFINPPVSNDSDNNVSADNIEKPTAVIDIQGGLTLSDEQVKYLNELFKSYKDKDIKLMIYVD
;
A
#
# COMPACT_ATOMS: atom_id res chain seq x y z
N MET A 1 27.53 -46.92 -31.47
CA MET A 1 27.09 -45.64 -32.07
C MET A 1 26.65 -44.74 -30.92
N ARG A 2 27.59 -43.97 -30.34
CA ARG A 2 27.39 -43.17 -29.09
C ARG A 2 28.37 -41.98 -29.09
N LYS A 3 28.26 -41.08 -30.07
CA LYS A 3 29.00 -39.81 -30.13
C LYS A 3 28.11 -38.81 -30.85
N MET A 4 27.27 -38.07 -30.14
CA MET A 4 26.60 -36.91 -30.75
C MET A 4 26.70 -35.66 -29.91
N PHE A 5 26.76 -35.78 -28.58
CA PHE A 5 26.72 -34.62 -27.71
C PHE A 5 28.10 -34.06 -27.35
N LEU A 6 29.09 -34.91 -27.05
CA LEU A 6 30.39 -34.49 -26.51
C LEU A 6 31.47 -34.42 -27.60
N LYS A 7 32.08 -33.25 -27.81
CA LYS A 7 33.22 -33.07 -28.74
C LYS A 7 34.56 -33.55 -28.16
N ARG A 8 34.63 -33.81 -26.86
CA ARG A 8 35.84 -34.22 -26.11
C ARG A 8 35.65 -35.60 -25.47
N ASP A 9 36.74 -36.31 -25.18
CA ASP A 9 36.68 -37.56 -24.42
C ASP A 9 36.34 -37.30 -22.94
N TRP A 10 35.73 -38.28 -22.27
CA TRP A 10 35.22 -38.11 -20.90
C TRP A 10 36.33 -37.81 -19.88
N LYS A 11 37.54 -38.34 -20.09
CA LYS A 11 38.66 -38.06 -19.18
C LYS A 11 39.06 -36.58 -19.31
N ASN A 12 39.23 -36.09 -20.53
CA ASN A 12 39.51 -34.68 -20.78
C ASN A 12 38.42 -33.74 -20.25
N ILE A 13 37.14 -34.09 -20.40
CA ILE A 13 36.04 -33.28 -19.86
C ILE A 13 36.15 -33.11 -18.34
N LYS A 14 36.40 -34.21 -17.63
CA LYS A 14 36.57 -34.17 -16.17
C LYS A 14 37.79 -33.37 -15.75
N ASP A 15 38.94 -33.60 -16.38
CA ASP A 15 40.19 -32.91 -16.05
C ASP A 15 40.02 -31.40 -16.24
N VAL A 16 39.44 -30.97 -17.38
CA VAL A 16 39.18 -29.53 -17.65
C VAL A 16 38.18 -28.92 -16.67
N PHE A 17 37.13 -29.66 -16.30
CA PHE A 17 36.16 -29.16 -15.32
C PHE A 17 36.76 -29.00 -13.93
N LEU A 18 37.60 -29.95 -13.49
CA LEU A 18 38.27 -29.89 -12.19
C LEU A 18 39.25 -28.71 -12.11
N ASP A 19 39.89 -28.34 -13.23
CA ASP A 19 40.83 -27.23 -13.29
C ASP A 19 40.13 -25.85 -13.32
N ASN A 20 38.99 -25.75 -13.99
CA ASN A 20 38.35 -24.45 -14.31
C ASN A 20 36.99 -24.23 -13.65
N ASN A 21 36.40 -25.23 -12.98
CA ASN A 21 35.00 -25.26 -12.56
C ASN A 21 33.98 -25.09 -13.71
N GLU A 22 34.43 -25.16 -14.96
CA GLU A 22 33.59 -25.09 -16.14
C GLU A 22 34.16 -25.98 -17.26
N VAL A 23 33.28 -26.55 -18.08
CA VAL A 23 33.69 -27.30 -19.26
C VAL A 23 32.67 -27.19 -20.38
N LEU A 24 33.19 -26.91 -21.58
CA LEU A 24 32.44 -26.95 -22.82
C LEU A 24 32.19 -28.39 -23.26
N LEU A 25 30.92 -28.77 -23.35
CA LEU A 25 30.50 -30.08 -23.85
C LEU A 25 30.37 -30.07 -25.38
N ASN A 26 29.71 -29.02 -25.89
CA ASN A 26 29.55 -28.75 -27.32
C ASN A 26 29.38 -27.24 -27.55
N ASP A 27 30.02 -26.70 -28.58
CA ASP A 27 29.90 -25.29 -28.98
C ASP A 27 28.82 -25.04 -30.03
N ASN A 28 28.32 -26.09 -30.70
CA ASN A 28 27.28 -25.96 -31.73
C ASN A 28 26.53 -27.29 -31.94
N TYR A 29 25.77 -27.72 -30.93
CA TYR A 29 24.85 -28.84 -31.07
C TYR A 29 23.45 -28.31 -31.38
N LYS A 30 22.96 -28.53 -32.61
CA LYS A 30 21.67 -28.00 -33.08
C LYS A 30 21.53 -26.49 -32.87
N ASP A 31 22.59 -25.72 -33.16
CA ASP A 31 22.65 -24.26 -32.94
C ASP A 31 22.68 -23.81 -31.47
N PHE A 32 22.93 -24.74 -30.53
CA PHE A 32 23.13 -24.44 -29.12
C PHE A 32 24.56 -24.71 -28.65
N LYS A 33 25.07 -23.81 -27.80
CA LYS A 33 26.29 -24.01 -27.00
C LYS A 33 25.89 -24.63 -25.66
N ILE A 34 26.63 -25.65 -25.23
CA ILE A 34 26.28 -26.48 -24.06
C ILE A 34 27.50 -26.66 -23.18
N GLU A 35 27.37 -26.29 -21.92
CA GLU A 35 28.45 -26.19 -20.95
C GLU A 35 27.99 -26.74 -19.59
N LEU A 36 28.92 -27.28 -18.81
CA LEU A 36 28.71 -27.46 -17.37
C LEU A 36 29.47 -26.38 -16.64
N VAL A 37 28.84 -25.77 -15.64
CA VAL A 37 29.42 -24.69 -14.85
C VAL A 37 29.13 -24.94 -13.37
N TYR A 38 30.16 -24.95 -12.54
CA TYR A 38 30.03 -24.95 -11.10
C TYR A 38 30.20 -23.51 -10.58
N SER A 39 29.13 -22.96 -10.02
CA SER A 39 29.10 -21.62 -9.45
C SER A 39 28.34 -21.63 -8.13
N PRO A 40 28.93 -22.13 -7.04
CA PRO A 40 28.28 -22.19 -5.74
C PRO A 40 28.05 -20.78 -5.17
N ALA A 41 27.03 -20.64 -4.32
CA ALA A 41 26.74 -19.36 -3.65
C ALA A 41 27.83 -18.93 -2.65
N VAL A 42 28.62 -19.88 -2.17
CA VAL A 42 29.76 -19.69 -1.26
C VAL A 42 30.97 -20.37 -1.88
N ASP A 43 32.15 -19.77 -1.77
CA ASP A 43 33.40 -20.31 -2.33
C ASP A 43 33.80 -21.63 -1.65
N VAL A 44 33.29 -22.73 -2.20
CA VAL A 44 33.53 -24.09 -1.72
C VAL A 44 34.12 -24.92 -2.87
N PRO A 45 35.20 -25.70 -2.61
CA PRO A 45 35.79 -26.53 -3.65
C PRO A 45 34.82 -27.57 -4.19
N PHE A 46 34.86 -27.81 -5.50
CA PHE A 46 34.04 -28.82 -6.13
C PHE A 46 34.39 -30.24 -5.64
N THR A 47 33.35 -31.05 -5.44
CA THR A 47 33.43 -32.49 -5.21
C THR A 47 32.40 -33.24 -6.05
N PHE A 48 32.74 -34.42 -6.56
CA PHE A 48 31.77 -35.25 -7.29
C PHE A 48 30.56 -35.56 -6.41
N GLY A 49 29.37 -35.37 -6.98
CA GLY A 49 28.11 -35.36 -6.26
C GLY A 49 27.59 -33.96 -5.94
N ASN A 50 28.34 -32.89 -6.21
CA ASN A 50 27.82 -31.53 -6.16
C ASN A 50 26.92 -31.21 -7.35
N GLU A 51 25.96 -30.33 -7.10
CA GLU A 51 25.11 -29.73 -8.10
C GLU A 51 25.90 -28.69 -8.91
N VAL A 52 25.74 -28.75 -10.23
CA VAL A 52 26.34 -27.86 -11.22
C VAL A 52 25.25 -27.44 -12.20
N PHE A 53 25.46 -26.33 -12.89
CA PHE A 53 24.55 -25.87 -13.92
C PHE A 53 24.90 -26.47 -15.27
N LEU A 54 23.94 -27.15 -15.89
CA LEU A 54 23.94 -27.38 -17.34
C LEU A 54 23.46 -26.08 -18.00
N ARG A 55 24.40 -25.37 -18.61
CA ARG A 55 24.14 -24.12 -19.31
C ARG A 55 23.96 -24.38 -20.79
N ILE A 56 22.84 -23.94 -21.33
CA ILE A 56 22.52 -23.98 -22.76
C ILE A 56 22.37 -22.55 -23.25
N THR A 57 23.09 -22.19 -24.32
CA THR A 57 23.04 -20.86 -24.91
C THR A 57 22.59 -20.97 -26.37
N ASP A 58 21.55 -20.21 -26.73
CA ASP A 58 21.02 -20.17 -28.10
C ASP A 58 21.81 -19.23 -29.03
N SER A 59 21.42 -19.18 -30.30
CA SER A 59 22.06 -18.34 -31.33
C SER A 59 21.89 -16.83 -31.11
N LEU A 60 20.97 -16.43 -30.22
CA LEU A 60 20.73 -15.04 -29.82
C LEU A 60 21.48 -14.68 -28.52
N ASN A 61 22.32 -15.58 -28.00
CA ASN A 61 23.01 -15.48 -26.71
C ASN A 61 22.08 -15.48 -25.48
N ASN A 62 20.84 -15.97 -25.60
CA ASN A 62 20.03 -16.21 -24.41
C ASN A 62 20.56 -17.45 -23.69
N VAL A 63 20.66 -17.34 -22.38
CA VAL A 63 21.22 -18.38 -21.51
C VAL A 63 20.09 -19.05 -20.73
N TYR A 64 20.12 -20.38 -20.70
CA TYR A 64 19.21 -21.26 -19.95
C TYR A 64 20.06 -22.14 -19.04
N GLU A 65 19.65 -22.33 -17.79
CA GLU A 65 20.39 -23.13 -16.82
C GLU A 65 19.49 -24.18 -16.18
N TYR A 66 20.03 -25.39 -16.03
CA TYR A 66 19.37 -26.53 -15.40
C TYR A 66 20.29 -27.14 -14.37
N ASP A 67 19.75 -27.43 -13.19
CA ASP A 67 20.51 -28.11 -12.15
C ASP A 67 20.75 -29.59 -12.51
N VAL A 68 22.01 -30.02 -12.38
CA VAL A 68 22.45 -31.40 -12.59
C VAL A 68 23.51 -31.78 -11.56
N VAL A 69 23.52 -33.04 -11.12
CA VAL A 69 24.55 -33.55 -10.20
C VAL A 69 25.75 -34.05 -11.00
N PHE A 70 26.92 -33.42 -10.85
CA PHE A 70 28.13 -33.83 -11.59
C PHE A 70 28.82 -35.01 -10.92
N THR A 71 28.93 -36.13 -11.64
CA THR A 71 29.53 -37.38 -11.15
C THR A 71 30.67 -37.86 -12.05
N SER A 72 31.48 -38.79 -11.57
CA SER A 72 32.57 -39.38 -12.37
C SER A 72 32.09 -40.40 -13.42
N ASP A 73 30.84 -40.87 -13.32
CA ASP A 73 30.26 -41.92 -14.15
C ASP A 73 29.79 -41.35 -15.49
N TYR A 74 30.38 -41.87 -16.57
CA TYR A 74 30.06 -41.43 -17.93
C TYR A 74 28.64 -41.77 -18.36
N GLU A 75 28.17 -43.00 -18.11
CA GLU A 75 26.86 -43.44 -18.60
C GLU A 75 25.75 -42.67 -17.88
N TYR A 76 25.91 -42.47 -16.57
CA TYR A 76 25.01 -41.63 -15.79
C TYR A 76 24.97 -40.18 -16.31
N MET A 77 26.14 -39.54 -16.46
CA MET A 77 26.22 -38.15 -16.91
C MET A 77 25.69 -37.97 -18.34
N TYR A 78 25.96 -38.92 -19.22
CA TYR A 78 25.47 -38.92 -20.58
C TYR A 78 23.93 -38.96 -20.63
N ASN A 79 23.32 -39.87 -19.88
CA ASN A 79 21.86 -39.99 -19.84
C ASN A 79 21.23 -38.74 -19.23
N LEU A 80 21.75 -38.27 -18.08
CA LEU A 80 21.23 -37.09 -17.39
C LEU A 80 21.25 -35.83 -18.28
N ILE A 81 22.38 -35.56 -18.94
CA ILE A 81 22.51 -34.39 -19.81
C ILE A 81 21.63 -34.53 -21.06
N SER A 82 21.55 -35.73 -21.63
CA SER A 82 20.69 -35.98 -22.79
C SER A 82 19.21 -35.75 -22.45
N ASP A 83 18.76 -36.28 -21.33
CA ASP A 83 17.37 -36.13 -20.86
C ASP A 83 17.05 -34.65 -20.59
N LYS A 84 17.94 -33.91 -19.92
CA LYS A 84 17.79 -32.47 -19.68
C LYS A 84 17.79 -31.65 -20.95
N PHE A 85 18.65 -31.99 -21.92
CA PHE A 85 18.64 -31.30 -23.21
C PHE A 85 17.37 -31.58 -24.00
N THR A 86 16.85 -32.82 -23.99
CA THR A 86 15.56 -33.15 -24.62
C THR A 86 14.42 -32.40 -23.96
N GLN A 87 14.41 -32.31 -22.63
CA GLN A 87 13.45 -31.49 -21.90
C GLN A 87 13.51 -30.02 -22.34
N PHE A 88 14.71 -29.42 -22.32
CA PHE A 88 14.94 -28.05 -22.80
C PHE A 88 14.46 -27.88 -24.25
N GLU A 89 14.79 -28.82 -25.14
CA GLU A 89 14.42 -28.73 -26.57
C GLU A 89 12.90 -28.73 -26.75
N CYS A 90 12.18 -29.58 -26.01
CA CYS A 90 10.71 -29.56 -25.98
C CYS A 90 10.18 -28.22 -25.46
N ASP A 91 10.67 -27.76 -24.30
CA ASP A 91 10.24 -26.50 -23.69
C ASP A 91 10.56 -25.30 -24.60
N TYR A 92 11.70 -25.31 -25.28
CA TYR A 92 12.16 -24.24 -26.17
C TYR A 92 11.28 -24.17 -27.43
N ILE A 93 10.95 -25.32 -28.04
CA ILE A 93 10.05 -25.39 -29.20
C ILE A 93 8.64 -24.92 -28.85
N GLU A 94 8.17 -25.26 -27.65
CA GLU A 94 6.85 -24.85 -27.15
C GLU A 94 6.82 -23.41 -26.60
N ASN A 95 7.96 -22.68 -26.61
CA ASN A 95 8.15 -21.36 -26.01
C ASN A 95 7.89 -21.32 -24.48
N ASN A 96 8.10 -22.43 -23.80
CA ASN A 96 8.01 -22.59 -22.35
C ASN A 96 9.37 -22.47 -21.64
N ALA A 97 10.49 -22.55 -22.38
CA ALA A 97 11.83 -22.42 -21.80
C ALA A 97 12.07 -21.01 -21.26
N LYS A 98 12.48 -20.91 -19.99
CA LYS A 98 12.80 -19.64 -19.33
C LYS A 98 14.29 -19.38 -19.33
N THR A 99 14.68 -18.20 -19.77
CA THR A 99 16.06 -17.72 -19.69
C THR A 99 16.45 -17.43 -18.24
N VAL A 100 17.75 -17.44 -17.95
CA VAL A 100 18.31 -17.05 -16.65
C VAL A 100 17.89 -15.63 -16.26
N LEU A 101 17.77 -14.72 -17.22
CA LEU A 101 17.31 -13.34 -16.97
C LEU A 101 15.84 -13.34 -16.50
N GLN A 102 14.96 -14.05 -17.20
CA GLN A 102 13.54 -14.16 -16.84
C GLN A 102 13.36 -14.80 -15.46
N ILE A 103 14.11 -15.87 -15.14
CA ILE A 103 14.06 -16.50 -13.82
C ILE A 103 14.48 -15.51 -12.73
N LYS A 104 15.55 -14.74 -12.95
CA LYS A 104 16.00 -13.71 -11.99
C LYS A 104 14.95 -12.61 -11.78
N GLU A 105 14.30 -12.16 -12.85
CA GLU A 105 13.22 -11.18 -12.78
C GLU A 105 12.00 -11.72 -12.02
N GLU A 106 11.60 -12.98 -12.26
CA GLU A 106 10.50 -13.63 -11.54
C GLU A 106 10.82 -13.78 -10.05
N LEU A 107 12.03 -14.23 -9.69
CA LEU A 107 12.46 -14.36 -8.30
C LEU A 107 12.49 -12.99 -7.59
N HIS A 108 12.98 -11.96 -8.27
CA HIS A 108 12.98 -10.61 -7.71
C HIS A 108 11.55 -10.09 -7.47
N LYS A 109 10.63 -10.34 -8.41
CA LYS A 109 9.22 -10.00 -8.27
C LYS A 109 8.56 -10.75 -7.10
N GLN A 110 8.81 -12.05 -6.96
CA GLN A 110 8.29 -12.85 -5.86
C GLN A 110 8.77 -12.35 -4.49
N GLU A 111 10.05 -11.98 -4.38
CA GLU A 111 10.59 -11.43 -3.14
C GLU A 111 9.96 -10.08 -2.79
N LEU A 112 9.76 -9.21 -3.80
CA LEU A 112 9.08 -7.92 -3.61
C LEU A 112 7.63 -8.11 -3.15
N GLU A 113 6.88 -9.03 -3.76
CA GLU A 113 5.50 -9.36 -3.36
C GLU A 113 5.44 -9.92 -1.94
N LYS A 114 6.40 -10.77 -1.55
CA LYS A 114 6.49 -11.32 -0.20
C LYS A 114 6.75 -10.23 0.83
N GLN A 115 7.63 -9.28 0.51
CA GLN A 115 7.92 -8.13 1.36
C GLN A 115 6.69 -7.23 1.51
N GLN A 116 5.97 -6.95 0.41
CA GLN A 116 4.73 -6.17 0.43
C GLN A 116 3.66 -6.81 1.31
N LYS A 117 3.40 -8.11 1.15
CA LYS A 117 2.41 -8.82 1.99
C LYS A 117 2.76 -8.78 3.48
N LYS A 118 4.06 -8.85 3.81
CA LYS A 118 4.53 -8.73 5.19
C LYS A 118 4.27 -7.31 5.73
N GLU A 119 4.55 -6.28 4.93
CA GLU A 119 4.26 -4.89 5.27
C GLU A 119 2.77 -4.63 5.50
N GLU A 120 1.91 -5.14 4.62
CA GLU A 120 0.44 -5.04 4.73
C GLU A 120 -0.07 -5.71 6.01
N LYS A 121 0.36 -6.94 6.29
CA LYS A 121 -0.02 -7.65 7.52
C LYS A 121 0.28 -6.83 8.78
N HIS A 122 1.49 -6.28 8.88
CA HIS A 122 1.88 -5.49 10.06
C HIS A 122 1.19 -4.13 10.14
N LEU A 123 0.79 -3.55 9.01
CA LEU A 123 -0.04 -2.35 8.99
C LEU A 123 -1.45 -2.66 9.52
N ASP A 124 -2.05 -3.78 9.12
CA ASP A 124 -3.37 -4.22 9.58
C ASP A 124 -3.38 -4.53 11.08
N GLU A 125 -2.35 -5.22 11.58
CA GLU A 125 -2.16 -5.45 13.02
C GLU A 125 -2.04 -4.12 13.77
N PHE A 126 -1.28 -3.16 13.25
CA PHE A 126 -1.18 -1.84 13.85
C PHE A 126 -2.52 -1.08 13.83
N ASN A 127 -3.27 -1.13 12.74
CA ASN A 127 -4.61 -0.55 12.64
C ASN A 127 -5.53 -1.10 13.73
N ASN A 128 -5.55 -2.42 13.91
CA ASN A 128 -6.35 -3.09 14.93
C ASN A 128 -5.92 -2.69 16.35
N TYR A 129 -4.62 -2.58 16.60
CA TYR A 129 -4.10 -2.08 17.87
C TYR A 129 -4.59 -0.65 18.15
N ILE A 130 -4.49 0.28 17.19
CA ILE A 130 -4.94 1.65 17.39
C ILE A 130 -6.46 1.72 17.62
N ALA A 131 -7.24 0.88 16.95
CA ALA A 131 -8.70 0.86 17.09
C ALA A 131 -9.19 0.24 18.42
N THR A 132 -8.48 -0.76 18.95
CA THR A 132 -8.96 -1.58 20.08
C THR A 132 -8.17 -1.41 21.37
N GLY A 133 -6.90 -0.97 21.27
CA GLY A 133 -5.94 -0.99 22.38
C GLY A 133 -5.44 -2.40 22.74
N ASP A 134 -5.80 -3.44 22.01
CA ASP A 134 -5.38 -4.82 22.30
C ASP A 134 -3.88 -5.03 21.99
N ILE A 135 -3.12 -5.24 23.06
CA ILE A 135 -1.65 -5.39 23.05
C ILE A 135 -1.23 -6.66 22.27
N ASN A 136 -2.12 -7.63 22.06
CA ASN A 136 -1.81 -8.83 21.28
C ASN A 136 -1.39 -8.48 19.84
N PHE A 137 -2.08 -7.53 19.20
CA PHE A 137 -1.70 -7.05 17.86
C PHE A 137 -0.33 -6.35 17.84
N LEU A 138 0.04 -5.71 18.95
CA LEU A 138 1.34 -5.06 19.08
C LEU A 138 2.48 -6.08 19.21
N ALA A 139 2.22 -7.24 19.82
CA ALA A 139 3.20 -8.30 20.01
C ALA A 139 3.69 -8.88 18.67
N ASP A 140 2.79 -9.09 17.71
CA ASP A 140 3.09 -9.61 16.37
C ASP A 140 3.95 -8.64 15.53
N CYS A 141 3.83 -7.34 15.79
CA CYS A 141 4.62 -6.31 15.12
C CYS A 141 5.97 -6.00 15.76
N LYS A 142 6.19 -6.41 17.02
CA LYS A 142 7.34 -5.97 17.83
C LYS A 142 8.69 -6.32 17.19
N GLU A 143 8.83 -7.53 16.65
CA GLU A 143 10.07 -7.96 15.99
C GLU A 143 10.30 -7.19 14.69
N TYR A 144 9.24 -7.03 13.88
CA TYR A 144 9.32 -6.34 12.60
C TYR A 144 9.75 -4.87 12.75
N TRP A 145 9.27 -4.20 13.79
CA TRP A 145 9.58 -2.79 14.08
C TRP A 145 10.87 -2.55 14.87
N GLN A 146 11.60 -3.60 15.26
CA GLN A 146 12.97 -3.41 15.77
C GLN A 146 13.85 -2.72 14.72
N GLU A 147 13.61 -3.02 13.44
CA GLU A 147 14.19 -2.27 12.35
C GLU A 147 13.47 -0.92 12.20
N LYS A 148 14.20 0.16 12.49
CA LYS A 148 13.66 1.53 12.46
C LYS A 148 13.03 1.91 11.11
N LYS A 149 13.53 1.35 10.01
CA LYS A 149 12.98 1.58 8.66
C LYS A 149 11.57 1.01 8.54
N ASN A 150 11.34 -0.20 9.03
CA ASN A 150 10.05 -0.88 9.00
C ASN A 150 9.03 -0.13 9.86
N LEU A 151 9.42 0.27 11.07
CA LEU A 151 8.58 1.12 11.93
C LEU A 151 8.21 2.44 11.24
N ALA A 152 9.20 3.15 10.68
CA ALA A 152 8.96 4.42 9.99
C ALA A 152 8.01 4.26 8.79
N ASN A 153 8.14 3.17 8.02
CA ASN A 153 7.25 2.87 6.90
C ASN A 153 5.83 2.57 7.37
N THR A 154 5.65 1.72 8.39
CA THR A 154 4.32 1.42 8.94
C THR A 154 3.64 2.70 9.45
N LEU A 155 4.34 3.52 10.25
CA LEU A 155 3.77 4.77 10.76
C LEU A 155 3.43 5.76 9.64
N LYS A 156 4.29 5.88 8.62
CA LYS A 156 4.03 6.73 7.46
C LYS A 156 2.80 6.27 6.68
N ASN A 157 2.69 4.97 6.42
CA ASN A 157 1.55 4.40 5.68
C ASN A 157 0.26 4.54 6.47
N TYR A 158 0.29 4.28 7.79
CA TYR A 158 -0.84 4.51 8.69
C TYR A 158 -1.33 5.97 8.61
N LEU A 159 -0.42 6.93 8.80
CA LEU A 159 -0.75 8.35 8.73
C LEU A 159 -1.32 8.72 7.35
N LEU A 160 -0.77 8.17 6.27
CA LEU A 160 -1.29 8.41 4.93
C LEU A 160 -2.71 7.85 4.77
N CYS A 161 -2.99 6.65 5.27
CA CYS A 161 -4.32 6.04 5.28
C CYS A 161 -5.33 6.91 6.05
N GLU A 162 -4.98 7.36 7.26
CA GLU A 162 -5.87 8.21 8.08
C GLU A 162 -6.11 9.59 7.47
N VAL A 163 -5.08 10.21 6.89
CA VAL A 163 -5.23 11.47 6.15
C VAL A 163 -6.17 11.29 4.97
N ASN A 164 -6.02 10.20 4.21
CA ASN A 164 -6.92 9.88 3.10
C ASN A 164 -8.36 9.59 3.57
N ALA A 165 -8.52 8.91 4.72
CA ALA A 165 -9.82 8.66 5.32
C ALA A 165 -10.50 9.97 5.76
N CYS A 166 -9.74 10.91 6.33
CA CYS A 166 -10.21 12.25 6.68
C CYS A 166 -10.66 13.03 5.43
N ALA A 167 -9.84 13.07 4.38
CA ALA A 167 -10.19 13.72 3.11
C ALA A 167 -11.45 13.10 2.47
N THR A 168 -11.56 11.77 2.50
CA THR A 168 -12.76 11.03 2.05
C THR A 168 -14.00 11.40 2.87
N SER A 169 -13.84 11.54 4.18
CA SER A 169 -14.92 11.91 5.09
C SER A 169 -15.39 13.35 4.85
N GLN A 170 -14.48 14.29 4.61
CA GLN A 170 -14.82 15.67 4.24
C GLN A 170 -15.69 15.72 2.98
N LEU A 171 -15.37 14.92 1.96
CA LEU A 171 -16.18 14.83 0.74
C LEU A 171 -17.57 14.26 0.99
N LYS A 172 -17.67 13.22 1.83
CA LYS A 172 -18.97 12.68 2.26
C LYS A 172 -19.80 13.73 3.02
N ILE A 173 -19.18 14.49 3.92
CA ILE A 173 -19.85 15.57 4.65
C ILE A 173 -20.35 16.65 3.68
N ALA A 174 -19.56 17.02 2.68
CA ALA A 174 -19.98 17.98 1.64
C ALA A 174 -21.27 17.52 0.92
N PHE A 175 -21.35 16.26 0.50
CA PHE A 175 -22.55 15.71 -0.14
C PHE A 175 -23.78 15.73 0.77
N VAL A 176 -23.61 15.38 2.05
CA VAL A 176 -24.72 15.40 3.01
C VAL A 176 -25.15 16.83 3.33
N LEU A 177 -24.21 17.77 3.51
CA LEU A 177 -24.52 19.19 3.72
C LEU A 177 -25.26 19.80 2.54
N LYS A 178 -24.97 19.36 1.30
CA LYS A 178 -25.73 19.78 0.13
C LYS A 178 -27.20 19.33 0.21
N VAL A 179 -27.46 18.09 0.64
CA VAL A 179 -28.84 17.61 0.86
C VAL A 179 -29.54 18.44 1.95
N VAL A 180 -28.86 18.75 3.05
CA VAL A 180 -29.39 19.61 4.13
C VAL A 180 -29.73 20.99 3.59
N TYR A 181 -28.87 21.56 2.74
CA TYR A 181 -29.08 22.86 2.12
C TYR A 181 -30.28 22.86 1.17
N ASP A 182 -30.33 21.95 0.20
CA ASP A 182 -31.36 21.92 -0.84
C ASP A 182 -32.75 21.61 -0.29
N LYS A 183 -32.83 20.80 0.77
CA LYS A 183 -34.08 20.47 1.48
C LYS A 183 -34.41 21.45 2.61
N GLU A 184 -33.57 22.47 2.80
CA GLU A 184 -33.68 23.44 3.89
C GLU A 184 -33.78 22.81 5.30
N LEU A 185 -33.17 21.65 5.52
CA LEU A 185 -33.29 20.89 6.79
C LEU A 185 -32.69 21.63 7.98
N TYR A 186 -31.75 22.54 7.74
CA TYR A 186 -31.23 23.44 8.79
C TYR A 186 -32.33 24.28 9.46
N ARG A 187 -33.46 24.53 8.78
CA ARG A 187 -34.61 25.24 9.35
C ARG A 187 -35.38 24.42 10.39
N VAL A 188 -35.24 23.09 10.38
CA VAL A 188 -35.89 22.21 11.38
C VAL A 188 -35.34 22.53 12.79
N ASP A 189 -34.07 22.92 12.86
CA ASP A 189 -33.39 23.33 14.09
C ASP A 189 -33.35 24.86 14.26
N ASP A 190 -34.31 25.58 13.65
CA ASP A 190 -34.48 27.04 13.74
C ASP A 190 -33.31 27.90 13.21
N TYR A 191 -32.39 27.32 12.43
CA TYR A 191 -31.34 28.09 11.77
C TYR A 191 -31.86 28.84 10.55
N LYS A 192 -31.37 30.07 10.36
CA LYS A 192 -31.73 30.91 9.20
C LYS A 192 -30.99 30.53 7.92
N ASN A 193 -29.82 29.91 8.04
CA ASN A 193 -28.97 29.55 6.93
C ASN A 193 -28.10 28.33 7.29
N ILE A 194 -27.58 27.65 6.27
CA ILE A 194 -26.74 26.46 6.41
C ILE A 194 -25.39 26.73 7.09
N TYR A 195 -24.87 27.96 7.00
CA TYR A 195 -23.53 28.29 7.51
C TYR A 195 -23.52 28.31 9.04
N ASP A 196 -24.51 28.96 9.64
CA ASP A 196 -24.66 29.00 11.10
C ASP A 196 -24.96 27.59 11.63
N TYR A 197 -25.82 26.83 10.95
CA TYR A 197 -26.10 25.42 11.28
C TYR A 197 -24.82 24.56 11.29
N ALA A 198 -24.00 24.67 10.24
CA ALA A 198 -22.78 23.88 10.11
C ALA A 198 -21.70 24.30 11.12
N TYR A 199 -21.61 25.58 11.44
CA TYR A 199 -20.66 26.09 12.43
C TYR A 199 -21.06 25.68 13.85
N ASP A 200 -22.30 25.94 14.25
CA ASP A 200 -22.73 25.71 15.64
C ASP A 200 -22.79 24.21 15.99
N ASN A 201 -23.16 23.33 15.05
CA ASN A 201 -23.28 21.89 15.31
C ASN A 201 -21.98 21.11 15.06
N PHE A 202 -21.18 21.51 14.07
CA PHE A 202 -20.05 20.71 13.58
C PHE A 202 -18.73 21.50 13.50
N ASN A 203 -18.73 22.78 13.90
CA ASN A 203 -17.58 23.68 13.83
C ASN A 203 -16.98 23.80 12.41
N ILE A 204 -17.84 23.79 11.38
CA ILE A 204 -17.42 23.92 10.00
C ILE A 204 -17.54 25.39 9.58
N ALA A 205 -16.41 26.00 9.23
CA ALA A 205 -16.35 27.40 8.85
C ALA A 205 -17.22 27.69 7.60
N ARG A 206 -17.83 28.89 7.58
CA ARG A 206 -18.68 29.36 6.47
C ARG A 206 -18.02 29.25 5.09
N GLY A 207 -16.74 29.61 4.99
CA GLY A 207 -15.98 29.51 3.73
C GLY A 207 -15.84 28.07 3.25
N THR A 208 -15.58 27.14 4.18
CA THR A 208 -15.51 25.70 3.90
C THR A 208 -16.83 25.17 3.37
N VAL A 209 -17.96 25.49 4.04
CA VAL A 209 -19.30 25.12 3.57
C VAL A 209 -19.56 25.68 2.16
N SER A 210 -19.25 26.95 1.92
CA SER A 210 -19.42 27.59 0.60
C SER A 210 -18.66 26.84 -0.50
N ASN A 211 -17.39 26.49 -0.26
CA ASN A 211 -16.58 25.75 -1.23
C ASN A 211 -17.08 24.33 -1.45
N TRP A 212 -17.49 23.64 -0.38
CA TRP A 212 -18.05 22.31 -0.47
C TRP A 212 -19.35 22.29 -1.27
N LEU A 213 -20.28 23.22 -1.01
CA LEU A 213 -21.51 23.33 -1.79
C LEU A 213 -21.21 23.56 -3.28
N LYS A 214 -20.26 24.44 -3.61
CA LYS A 214 -19.82 24.67 -5.01
C LYS A 214 -19.22 23.43 -5.67
N VAL A 215 -18.42 22.67 -4.92
CA VAL A 215 -17.87 21.38 -5.41
C VAL A 215 -19.00 20.42 -5.73
N VAL A 216 -20.00 20.29 -4.85
CA VAL A 216 -21.14 19.40 -5.10
C VAL A 216 -22.04 19.92 -6.22
N ASP A 217 -22.25 21.23 -6.35
CA ASP A 217 -23.03 21.81 -7.44
C ASP A 217 -22.41 21.51 -8.81
N ASN A 218 -21.08 21.56 -8.92
CA ASN A 218 -20.38 21.40 -10.19
C ASN A 218 -20.05 19.94 -10.54
N PHE A 219 -19.81 19.10 -9.53
CA PHE A 219 -19.30 17.73 -9.73
C PHE A 219 -20.15 16.64 -9.09
N GLY A 220 -21.17 17.02 -8.32
CA GLY A 220 -22.09 16.10 -7.68
C GLY A 220 -23.16 15.59 -8.64
N VAL A 221 -23.49 14.31 -8.53
CA VAL A 221 -24.59 13.65 -9.24
C VAL A 221 -25.65 13.29 -8.22
N LEU A 222 -26.84 13.88 -8.36
CA LEU A 222 -27.99 13.55 -7.51
C LEU A 222 -28.58 12.20 -7.95
N ASN A 223 -28.62 11.25 -7.03
CA ASN A 223 -29.42 10.03 -7.22
C ASN A 223 -30.88 10.35 -6.87
N ASN A 224 -31.76 10.36 -7.87
CA ASN A 224 -33.17 10.70 -7.69
C ASN A 224 -33.97 9.67 -6.87
N GLU A 225 -33.49 8.42 -6.77
CA GLU A 225 -34.15 7.37 -5.99
C GLU A 225 -33.86 7.51 -4.50
N THR A 226 -32.59 7.79 -4.15
CA THR A 226 -32.16 7.91 -2.75
C THR A 226 -32.24 9.35 -2.23
N GLY A 227 -32.21 10.34 -3.12
CA GLY A 227 -32.16 11.76 -2.79
C GLY A 227 -30.81 12.22 -2.23
N PHE A 228 -29.73 11.47 -2.47
CA PHE A 228 -28.37 11.79 -2.05
C PHE A 228 -27.45 12.05 -3.23
N TYR A 229 -26.44 12.90 -3.01
CA TYR A 229 -25.39 13.19 -3.97
C TYR A 229 -24.24 12.18 -3.88
N SER A 230 -23.63 11.88 -5.02
CA SER A 230 -22.33 11.21 -5.15
C SER A 230 -21.41 12.01 -6.09
N LEU A 231 -20.12 11.69 -6.14
CA LEU A 231 -19.20 12.30 -7.11
C LEU A 231 -19.41 11.70 -8.51
N ASP A 232 -19.23 12.49 -9.58
CA ASP A 232 -19.09 11.95 -10.93
C ASP A 232 -17.90 10.97 -11.00
N ASP A 233 -18.13 9.79 -11.57
CA ASP A 233 -17.14 8.70 -11.62
C ASP A 233 -15.82 9.10 -12.29
N ARG A 234 -15.84 10.09 -13.20
CA ARG A 234 -14.64 10.64 -13.84
C ARG A 234 -13.69 11.32 -12.85
N LEU A 235 -14.22 11.79 -11.72
CA LEU A 235 -13.48 12.52 -10.70
C LEU A 235 -13.23 11.71 -9.42
N LYS A 236 -13.61 10.43 -9.38
CA LYS A 236 -13.57 9.59 -8.15
C LYS A 236 -12.22 9.50 -7.43
N ASN A 237 -11.12 9.75 -8.13
CA ASN A 237 -9.77 9.68 -7.57
C ASN A 237 -9.25 11.05 -7.07
N PHE A 238 -10.00 12.14 -7.27
CA PHE A 238 -9.61 13.46 -6.82
C PHE A 238 -9.92 13.64 -5.33
N SER A 239 -8.98 14.24 -4.60
CA SER A 239 -9.23 14.72 -3.24
C SER A 239 -10.15 15.94 -3.25
N ILE A 240 -10.85 16.20 -2.13
CA ILE A 240 -11.71 17.39 -2.00
C ILE A 240 -10.93 18.69 -2.21
N THR A 241 -9.68 18.80 -1.75
CA THR A 241 -8.82 19.95 -2.02
C THR A 241 -8.60 20.15 -3.52
N GLN A 242 -8.30 19.09 -4.27
CA GLN A 242 -8.13 19.18 -5.72
C GLN A 242 -9.46 19.58 -6.40
N LEU A 243 -10.60 19.04 -5.94
CA LEU A 243 -11.93 19.43 -6.44
C LEU A 243 -12.23 20.92 -6.18
N ILE A 244 -11.87 21.44 -5.01
CA ILE A 244 -11.99 22.86 -4.69
C ILE A 244 -11.16 23.70 -5.67
N LEU A 245 -9.95 23.27 -6.03
CA LEU A 245 -9.10 24.00 -6.98
C LEU A 245 -9.70 24.07 -8.38
N VAL A 246 -10.28 22.97 -8.85
CA VAL A 246 -10.86 22.89 -10.20
C VAL A 246 -12.32 23.30 -10.26
N ARG A 247 -12.94 23.70 -9.15
CA ARG A 247 -14.38 24.05 -9.08
C ARG A 247 -14.81 25.14 -10.06
N GLY A 248 -13.90 25.94 -10.59
CA GLY A 248 -14.19 26.95 -11.62
C GLY A 248 -14.32 26.38 -13.05
N LEU A 249 -14.03 25.10 -13.26
CA LEU A 249 -13.98 24.41 -14.55
C LEU A 249 -15.10 23.37 -14.66
N THR A 250 -15.54 23.07 -15.89
CA THR A 250 -16.38 21.88 -16.14
C THR A 250 -15.52 20.62 -16.21
N ILE A 251 -16.15 19.44 -16.10
CA ILE A 251 -15.42 18.16 -16.17
C ILE A 251 -14.72 18.00 -17.53
N GLU A 252 -15.35 18.46 -18.61
CA GLU A 252 -14.77 18.43 -19.95
C GLU A 252 -13.52 19.31 -20.04
N GLN A 253 -13.51 20.47 -19.36
CA GLN A 253 -12.33 21.33 -19.31
C GLN A 253 -11.19 20.71 -18.48
N ILE A 254 -11.52 20.00 -17.40
CA ILE A 254 -10.53 19.25 -16.58
C ILE A 254 -9.85 18.20 -17.46
N GLU A 255 -10.62 17.43 -18.21
CA GLU A 255 -10.12 16.41 -19.14
C GLU A 255 -9.30 17.02 -20.30
N GLN A 256 -9.79 18.09 -20.93
CA GLN A 256 -9.09 18.80 -22.01
C GLN A 256 -7.74 19.35 -21.59
N ASN A 257 -7.64 19.82 -20.34
CA ASN A 257 -6.41 20.33 -19.76
C ASN A 257 -5.50 19.23 -19.17
N ASN A 258 -5.86 17.95 -19.31
CA ASN A 258 -5.14 16.80 -18.75
C ASN A 258 -4.86 16.95 -17.24
N ILE A 259 -5.83 17.50 -16.51
CA ILE A 259 -5.73 17.59 -15.05
C ILE A 259 -6.06 16.20 -14.49
N THR A 260 -5.12 15.59 -13.77
CA THR A 260 -5.27 14.24 -13.20
C THR A 260 -5.05 14.22 -11.68
N SER A 261 -5.55 13.18 -11.02
CA SER A 261 -5.52 13.07 -9.55
C SER A 261 -4.12 12.88 -8.96
N ASP A 262 -3.14 12.42 -9.75
CA ASP A 262 -1.74 12.27 -9.35
C ASP A 262 -0.95 13.60 -9.37
N MET A 263 -1.54 14.67 -9.91
CA MET A 263 -0.92 15.99 -9.95
C MET A 263 -0.88 16.66 -8.57
N THR A 264 0.17 17.45 -8.33
CA THR A 264 0.27 18.26 -7.12
C THR A 264 -0.74 19.40 -7.15
N THR A 265 -1.21 19.85 -5.98
CA THR A 265 -2.10 21.02 -5.87
C THR A 265 -1.48 22.26 -6.51
N ARG A 266 -0.15 22.43 -6.45
CA ARG A 266 0.56 23.54 -7.09
C ARG A 266 0.46 23.51 -8.62
N ASP A 267 0.60 22.33 -9.22
CA ASP A 267 0.52 22.18 -10.67
C ASP A 267 -0.91 22.42 -11.16
N ILE A 268 -1.90 21.89 -10.43
CA ILE A 268 -3.33 22.14 -10.69
C ILE A 268 -3.63 23.64 -10.59
N LYS A 269 -3.19 24.33 -9.53
CA LYS A 269 -3.35 25.79 -9.36
C LYS A 269 -2.86 26.54 -10.61
N LYS A 270 -1.69 26.19 -11.14
CA LYS A 270 -1.11 26.86 -12.30
C LYS A 270 -1.98 26.71 -13.56
N ILE A 271 -2.42 25.48 -13.85
CA ILE A 271 -3.25 25.19 -15.03
C ILE A 271 -4.60 25.90 -14.93
N VAL A 272 -5.27 25.80 -13.77
CA VAL A 272 -6.56 26.46 -13.53
C VAL A 272 -6.45 27.98 -13.67
N ALA A 273 -5.37 28.58 -13.15
CA ALA A 273 -5.16 30.03 -13.29
C ALA A 273 -5.06 30.47 -14.75
N ASP A 274 -4.35 29.70 -15.58
CA ASP A 274 -4.16 30.03 -16.99
C ASP A 274 -5.48 29.86 -17.76
N GLU A 275 -6.24 28.79 -17.49
CA GLU A 275 -7.55 28.54 -18.11
C GLU A 275 -8.59 29.61 -17.73
N LEU A 276 -8.65 30.01 -16.46
CA LEU A 276 -9.56 31.06 -16.00
C LEU A 276 -9.21 32.43 -16.61
N LYS A 277 -7.92 32.73 -16.79
CA LYS A 277 -7.48 33.96 -17.49
C LYS A 277 -7.90 33.93 -18.96
N LEU A 278 -7.73 32.79 -19.65
CA LEU A 278 -8.17 32.63 -21.04
C LEU A 278 -9.67 32.82 -21.18
N LYS A 279 -10.47 32.25 -20.27
CA LYS A 279 -11.92 32.44 -20.22
C LYS A 279 -12.30 33.90 -20.03
N LYS A 280 -11.61 34.64 -19.15
CA LYS A 280 -11.83 36.07 -18.92
C LYS A 280 -11.50 36.92 -20.14
N ILE A 281 -10.44 36.57 -20.88
CA ILE A 281 -10.10 37.24 -22.14
C ILE A 281 -11.17 36.95 -23.21
N ALA A 282 -11.61 35.70 -23.33
CA ALA A 282 -12.64 35.30 -24.29
C ALA A 282 -14.02 35.95 -24.02
N SER A 283 -14.42 36.08 -22.75
CA SER A 283 -15.68 36.75 -22.38
C SER A 283 -15.63 38.25 -22.67
N THR A 284 -14.49 38.92 -22.47
CA THR A 284 -14.34 40.35 -22.83
C THR A 284 -14.37 40.65 -24.33
N VAL A 285 -14.25 39.62 -25.18
CA VAL A 285 -14.27 39.75 -26.66
C VAL A 285 -15.67 39.46 -27.25
N THR A 286 -16.62 38.96 -26.46
CA THR A 286 -18.00 38.63 -26.90
C THR A 286 -19.03 39.48 -26.16
N THR A 287 -19.75 40.34 -26.89
CA THR A 287 -20.79 41.23 -26.33
C THR A 287 -22.05 40.49 -25.87
N ASP A 288 -22.56 40.90 -24.71
CA ASP A 288 -23.93 40.82 -24.20
C ASP A 288 -24.73 39.52 -24.41
N THR A 289 -24.72 38.66 -23.38
CA THR A 289 -25.96 38.00 -22.93
C THR A 289 -25.94 37.87 -21.41
N VAL A 290 -26.85 38.59 -20.75
CA VAL A 290 -27.10 38.49 -19.30
C VAL A 290 -27.84 37.19 -19.04
N SER A 291 -27.27 36.31 -18.21
CA SER A 291 -27.97 35.18 -17.61
C SER A 291 -27.81 35.28 -16.09
N ASP A 292 -28.94 35.45 -15.39
CA ASP A 292 -29.04 35.62 -13.95
C ASP A 292 -28.68 34.31 -13.21
N ILE A 293 -27.39 34.06 -13.04
CA ILE A 293 -26.83 33.09 -12.08
C ILE A 293 -25.83 33.86 -11.22
N PRO A 294 -25.84 33.73 -9.87
CA PRO A 294 -24.88 34.45 -9.02
C PRO A 294 -23.44 34.08 -9.42
N GLU A 295 -22.62 35.10 -9.70
CA GLU A 295 -21.23 34.94 -10.14
C GLU A 295 -20.41 34.13 -9.12
N ASN A 296 -19.88 33.01 -9.58
CA ASN A 296 -18.69 32.36 -9.02
C ASN A 296 -17.61 33.44 -8.85
N PRO A 297 -16.89 33.54 -7.71
CA PRO A 297 -15.91 34.59 -7.52
C PRO A 297 -14.95 34.63 -8.70
N GLU A 298 -14.99 35.74 -9.45
CA GLU A 298 -14.13 35.98 -10.61
C GLU A 298 -12.65 36.15 -10.22
N ASP A 299 -12.36 36.17 -8.91
CA ASP A 299 -11.05 36.48 -8.35
C ASP A 299 -10.29 35.21 -7.92
N ILE A 300 -9.19 34.98 -8.65
CA ILE A 300 -8.22 33.90 -8.43
C ILE A 300 -7.56 34.03 -7.04
N GLU A 301 -7.41 35.24 -6.49
CA GLU A 301 -6.88 35.46 -5.14
C GLU A 301 -7.84 34.96 -4.06
N GLU A 302 -9.16 35.14 -4.23
CA GLU A 302 -10.19 34.62 -3.32
C GLU A 302 -10.22 33.08 -3.36
N LEU A 303 -10.08 32.49 -4.56
CA LEU A 303 -10.04 31.04 -4.75
C LEU A 303 -8.86 30.38 -4.00
N TYR A 304 -7.68 31.01 -4.02
CA TYR A 304 -6.48 30.48 -3.35
C TYR A 304 -6.44 30.75 -1.85
N ALA A 305 -6.90 31.92 -1.40
CA ALA A 305 -7.04 32.20 0.03
C ALA A 305 -8.00 31.22 0.72
N ASP A 306 -9.01 30.74 -0.01
CA ASP A 306 -9.98 29.77 0.48
C ASP A 306 -9.48 28.32 0.45
N CYS A 307 -8.60 27.95 -0.49
CA CYS A 307 -7.94 26.64 -0.49
C CYS A 307 -6.95 26.51 0.67
N ASP A 308 -6.18 27.56 0.91
CA ASP A 308 -5.18 27.56 1.99
C ASP A 308 -5.85 27.51 3.39
N LYS A 309 -7.14 27.89 3.51
CA LYS A 309 -7.99 27.68 4.70
C LYS A 309 -8.61 26.28 4.77
N ALA A 310 -8.91 25.67 3.63
CA ALA A 310 -9.47 24.32 3.57
C ALA A 310 -8.42 23.23 3.89
N ASP A 311 -7.13 23.52 3.67
CA ASP A 311 -6.01 22.57 3.78
C ASP A 311 -5.39 22.41 5.18
N VAL A 312 -5.97 23.00 6.22
CA VAL A 312 -5.56 22.73 7.61
C VAL A 312 -6.79 22.21 8.32
N ILE A 313 -6.87 20.89 8.53
CA ILE A 313 -7.81 20.16 9.41
C ILE A 313 -8.58 21.15 10.30
N THR A 314 -9.71 21.63 9.77
CA THR A 314 -10.61 22.65 10.32
C THR A 314 -9.98 23.58 11.38
N ASP A 315 -9.47 24.74 10.99
CA ASP A 315 -9.27 25.92 11.84
C ASP A 315 -8.74 25.60 13.26
N SER A 316 -7.50 25.13 13.36
CA SER A 316 -6.82 24.82 14.62
C SER A 316 -6.45 26.06 15.47
N ASN A 317 -7.32 27.08 15.55
CA ASN A 317 -7.07 28.27 16.38
C ASN A 317 -8.32 28.87 17.05
N ASN A 318 -9.23 28.03 17.55
CA ASN A 318 -10.04 28.40 18.72
C ASN A 318 -10.16 27.22 19.70
N GLN A 319 -9.06 26.95 20.42
CA GLN A 319 -9.09 26.23 21.68
C GLN A 319 -9.84 27.06 22.73
N ALA A 320 -11.16 26.98 22.70
CA ALA A 320 -12.02 27.29 23.85
C ALA A 320 -13.38 26.64 23.62
N ASN A 321 -13.42 25.31 23.48
CA ASN A 321 -14.56 24.49 23.87
C ASN A 321 -14.08 23.04 24.03
N ASN A 322 -14.60 22.40 25.06
CA ASN A 322 -14.19 21.12 25.62
C ASN A 322 -14.46 19.96 24.63
N TYR A 323 -13.59 19.77 23.64
CA TYR A 323 -13.62 18.59 22.77
C TYR A 323 -13.18 17.36 23.57
N ASP A 324 -14.15 16.53 23.96
CA ASP A 324 -13.88 15.26 24.61
C ASP A 324 -13.48 14.21 23.56
N VAL A 325 -12.17 14.05 23.38
CA VAL A 325 -11.54 13.06 22.50
C VAL A 325 -11.90 11.62 22.91
N HIS A 326 -12.47 11.40 24.10
CA HIS A 326 -12.90 10.08 24.58
C HIS A 326 -14.16 9.54 23.89
N SER A 327 -14.80 10.29 22.98
CA SER A 327 -16.04 9.87 22.29
C SER A 327 -15.81 9.16 20.94
N PHE A 328 -14.62 9.26 20.35
CA PHE A 328 -14.30 8.67 19.03
C PHE A 328 -13.34 7.48 19.09
N ILE A 329 -12.61 7.34 20.20
CA ILE A 329 -12.00 6.06 20.57
C ILE A 329 -13.11 5.33 21.33
N ASN A 330 -13.40 4.08 20.96
CA ASN A 330 -14.42 3.24 21.59
C ASN A 330 -14.60 3.58 23.08
N PRO A 331 -15.84 3.81 23.58
CA PRO A 331 -16.02 4.06 25.00
C PRO A 331 -15.38 2.89 25.76
N PRO A 332 -14.60 3.15 26.83
CA PRO A 332 -14.13 2.07 27.67
C PRO A 332 -15.36 1.28 28.10
N VAL A 333 -15.32 -0.04 27.91
CA VAL A 333 -16.37 -0.95 28.36
C VAL A 333 -16.67 -0.58 29.81
N SER A 334 -17.86 0.00 30.03
CA SER A 334 -18.37 0.38 31.32
C SER A 334 -18.67 -0.89 32.09
N ASN A 335 -17.71 -1.36 32.88
CA ASN A 335 -17.99 -2.29 33.97
C ASN A 335 -18.64 -1.49 35.10
N ASP A 336 -19.93 -1.20 34.93
CA ASP A 336 -20.77 -0.78 36.05
C ASP A 336 -20.92 -1.94 37.02
N SER A 337 -20.11 -1.91 38.08
CA SER A 337 -20.52 -2.43 39.37
C SER A 337 -19.92 -1.55 40.47
N ASP A 338 -20.65 -0.49 40.81
CA ASP A 338 -20.56 0.11 42.13
C ASP A 338 -20.89 -0.96 43.18
N ASN A 339 -19.88 -1.35 43.97
CA ASN A 339 -20.05 -1.69 45.38
C ASN A 339 -18.70 -1.64 46.11
N ASN A 340 -18.41 -0.46 46.64
CA ASN A 340 -17.74 -0.19 47.93
C ASN A 340 -17.21 -1.40 48.71
N VAL A 341 -15.93 -1.76 48.56
CA VAL A 341 -15.14 -2.43 49.63
C VAL A 341 -13.65 -2.05 49.50
N SER A 342 -13.13 -1.53 50.61
CA SER A 342 -11.74 -1.28 51.05
C SER A 342 -10.55 -1.57 50.13
N ALA A 343 -9.64 -0.60 50.11
CA ALA A 343 -8.25 -0.71 49.70
C ALA A 343 -7.58 -1.99 50.24
N ASP A 344 -7.15 -2.85 49.32
CA ASP A 344 -6.07 -3.81 49.56
C ASP A 344 -5.19 -3.91 48.31
N ASN A 345 -3.88 -3.92 48.54
CA ASN A 345 -2.83 -3.97 47.54
C ASN A 345 -2.96 -5.21 46.65
N ILE A 346 -3.46 -5.04 45.42
CA ILE A 346 -3.33 -6.06 44.36
C ILE A 346 -2.29 -5.52 43.37
N GLU A 347 -1.16 -6.22 43.24
CA GLU A 347 -0.15 -5.95 42.23
C GLU A 347 -0.80 -5.91 40.84
N LYS A 348 -0.78 -4.75 40.18
CA LYS A 348 -1.20 -4.61 38.79
C LYS A 348 -0.34 -5.54 37.92
N PRO A 349 -0.94 -6.36 37.03
CA PRO A 349 -0.17 -7.23 36.14
C PRO A 349 0.69 -6.40 35.18
N THR A 350 1.97 -6.76 35.06
CA THR A 350 2.94 -6.07 34.17
C THR A 350 2.74 -6.43 32.68
N ALA A 351 1.98 -7.49 32.39
CA ALA A 351 1.55 -7.88 31.05
C ALA A 351 0.22 -8.65 31.15
N VAL A 352 -0.71 -8.38 30.22
CA VAL A 352 -2.00 -9.07 30.09
C VAL A 352 -2.06 -9.65 28.67
N ILE A 353 -2.41 -10.93 28.54
CA ILE A 353 -2.65 -11.60 27.26
C ILE A 353 -4.06 -12.15 27.34
N ASP A 354 -4.99 -11.53 26.61
CA ASP A 354 -6.36 -12.02 26.50
C ASP A 354 -6.42 -13.15 25.47
N ILE A 355 -6.91 -14.32 25.91
CA ILE A 355 -7.00 -15.54 25.09
C ILE A 355 -8.49 -15.80 24.81
N GLN A 356 -8.97 -15.42 23.62
CA GLN A 356 -10.33 -15.74 23.19
C GLN A 356 -10.36 -16.98 22.31
N GLY A 357 -11.07 -18.03 22.75
CA GLY A 357 -11.42 -19.21 21.95
C GLY A 357 -10.26 -20.16 21.60
N GLY A 358 -9.93 -21.10 22.51
CA GLY A 358 -9.17 -22.33 22.19
C GLY A 358 -7.82 -22.13 21.48
N LEU A 359 -6.76 -21.98 22.28
CA LEU A 359 -5.37 -21.66 21.90
C LEU A 359 -4.83 -22.22 20.58
N THR A 360 -4.45 -21.31 19.67
CA THR A 360 -3.16 -21.36 18.97
C THR A 360 -2.51 -19.97 19.03
N LEU A 361 -1.38 -19.85 19.73
CA LEU A 361 -0.53 -18.66 19.69
C LEU A 361 0.31 -18.68 18.39
N SER A 362 0.58 -17.52 17.81
CA SER A 362 1.55 -17.40 16.71
C SER A 362 2.97 -17.73 17.20
N ASP A 363 3.87 -18.11 16.29
CA ASP A 363 5.27 -18.36 16.63
C ASP A 363 5.94 -17.09 17.21
N GLU A 364 5.52 -15.91 16.72
CA GLU A 364 5.96 -14.61 17.21
C GLU A 364 5.47 -14.31 18.63
N GLN A 365 4.21 -14.61 18.96
CA GLN A 365 3.66 -14.49 20.31
C GLN A 365 4.36 -15.41 21.30
N VAL A 366 4.67 -16.66 20.89
CA VAL A 366 5.45 -17.60 21.69
C VAL A 366 6.86 -17.06 21.93
N LYS A 367 7.50 -16.46 20.92
CA LYS A 367 8.83 -15.85 21.05
C LYS A 367 8.81 -14.64 21.98
N TYR A 368 7.82 -13.76 21.87
CA TYR A 368 7.62 -12.62 22.77
C TYR A 368 7.50 -13.05 24.23
N LEU A 369 6.67 -14.06 24.52
CA LEU A 369 6.52 -14.63 25.86
C LEU A 369 7.84 -15.15 26.42
N ASN A 370 8.61 -15.87 25.59
CA ASN A 370 9.92 -16.36 25.99
C ASN A 370 10.92 -15.25 26.28
N GLU A 371 10.93 -14.17 25.51
CA GLU A 371 11.76 -12.98 25.79
C GLU A 371 11.34 -12.30 27.09
N LEU A 372 10.03 -12.15 27.32
CA LEU A 372 9.49 -11.57 28.54
C LEU A 372 9.93 -12.39 29.75
N PHE A 373 9.73 -13.70 29.76
CA PHE A 373 10.17 -14.56 30.86
C PHE A 373 11.68 -14.52 31.10
N LYS A 374 12.49 -14.48 30.03
CA LYS A 374 13.94 -14.31 30.14
C LYS A 374 14.35 -12.98 30.78
N SER A 375 13.58 -11.90 30.58
CA SER A 375 13.87 -10.60 31.18
C SER A 375 13.69 -10.57 32.70
N TYR A 376 12.95 -11.53 33.26
CA TYR A 376 12.74 -11.71 34.71
C TYR A 376 13.63 -12.81 35.31
N LYS A 377 14.79 -13.09 34.70
CA LYS A 377 15.73 -14.10 35.20
C LYS A 377 16.00 -13.92 36.70
N ASP A 378 15.87 -15.01 37.45
CA ASP A 378 16.04 -15.09 38.92
C ASP A 378 14.90 -14.49 39.77
N LYS A 379 13.73 -14.22 39.17
CA LYS A 379 12.48 -13.87 39.89
C LYS A 379 11.41 -14.93 39.64
N ASP A 380 10.65 -15.25 40.69
CA ASP A 380 9.46 -16.08 40.55
C ASP A 380 8.38 -15.31 39.76
N ILE A 381 7.91 -15.91 38.66
CA ILE A 381 6.88 -15.34 37.81
C ILE A 381 5.55 -16.05 38.12
N LYS A 382 4.56 -15.29 38.60
CA LYS A 382 3.20 -15.80 38.77
C LYS A 382 2.38 -15.48 37.51
N LEU A 383 2.09 -16.50 36.71
CA LEU A 383 1.16 -16.38 35.58
C LEU A 383 -0.27 -16.47 36.12
N MET A 384 -1.05 -15.40 35.95
CA MET A 384 -2.49 -15.41 36.26
C MET A 384 -3.26 -15.45 34.96
N ILE A 385 -3.98 -16.54 34.72
CA ILE A 385 -4.88 -16.71 33.59
C ILE A 385 -6.29 -16.49 34.12
N TYR A 386 -6.95 -15.45 33.63
CA TYR A 386 -8.37 -15.24 33.87
C TYR A 386 -9.13 -15.95 32.76
N VAL A 387 -10.07 -16.80 33.15
CA VAL A 387 -11.01 -17.44 32.23
C VAL A 387 -12.36 -16.88 32.60
N ASP A 388 -12.94 -16.07 31.71
CA ASP A 388 -14.31 -15.55 31.87
C ASP A 388 -15.37 -16.64 31.72
#